data_AF-A0A950RDV2-F1
#
_entry.id   AF-A0A950RDV2-F1
#
_cell.length_a   1.000
_cell.length_b   1.000
_cell.length_c   1.000
_cell.angle_alpha   90.00
_cell.angle_beta   90.00
_cell.angle_gamma   90.00
#
_symmetry.space_group_name_H-M   'P 1'
#
loop_
_entity.id
_entity.type
_entity.pdbx_description
1 polymer ?
#
loop_
_entity_poly.entity_id
_entity_poly.type
_entity_poly.pdbx_seq_one_letter_code
_entity_poly.pdbx_strand_id
1 'polypeptide(L)'
;MRRVVSLWLPAWTTDRLRRSGTPLGDVTLDELAAWCLRYAPLTAADPPDGVWIDATGCAHLFGGEAGMLADLTDRLTRAGIDARAAVADTPGAAHAMARYGRHGVVPRGATAQALAPLPVAALRLAPETAAALRRLGLERVGALATAPRAPLARRFGPGLLTRLDQALGRAPEPLTPVL
;
A
#
# COMPACT_ATOMS: atom_id res chain seq x y z
N MET A 1 -2.38 -13.16 13.05
CA MET A 1 -3.08 -12.20 12.16
C MET A 1 -2.03 -11.44 11.37
N ARG A 2 -2.23 -11.32 10.06
CA ARG A 2 -1.27 -10.70 9.15
C ARG A 2 -1.10 -9.20 9.45
N ARG A 3 0.10 -8.67 9.26
CA ARG A 3 0.39 -7.23 9.30
C ARG A 3 1.33 -6.86 8.17
N VAL A 4 0.90 -5.92 7.34
CA VAL A 4 1.64 -5.48 6.16
C VAL A 4 1.97 -4.02 6.32
N VAL A 5 3.25 -3.68 6.18
CA VAL A 5 3.71 -2.32 5.98
C VAL A 5 3.66 -2.05 4.48
N SER A 6 3.11 -0.90 4.08
CA SER A 6 3.33 -0.33 2.75
C SER A 6 4.15 0.93 2.89
N LEU A 7 5.27 0.94 2.17
CA LEU A 7 6.11 2.10 1.93
C LEU A 7 5.71 2.73 0.60
N TRP A 8 5.44 4.02 0.60
CA TRP A 8 5.17 4.83 -0.58
C TRP A 8 6.24 5.91 -0.72
N LEU A 9 6.71 6.09 -1.95
CA LEU A 9 7.83 6.93 -2.32
C LEU A 9 7.33 7.99 -3.31
N PRO A 10 6.76 9.12 -2.85
CA PRO A 10 6.06 10.08 -3.70
C PRO A 10 6.95 10.71 -4.79
N ALA A 11 8.25 10.80 -4.55
CA ALA A 11 9.23 11.34 -5.50
C ALA A 11 9.93 10.24 -6.31
N TRP A 12 9.47 8.99 -6.23
CA TRP A 12 10.04 7.88 -6.98
C TRP A 12 9.59 7.94 -8.44
N THR A 13 10.53 8.34 -9.31
CA THR A 13 10.25 8.44 -10.74
C THR A 13 10.68 7.15 -11.41
N THR A 14 9.78 6.49 -12.13
CA THR A 14 10.04 5.30 -12.96
C THR A 14 11.04 5.56 -14.11
N ASP A 15 11.34 6.83 -14.40
CA ASP A 15 12.23 7.29 -15.47
C ASP A 15 13.70 7.49 -15.02
N ARG A 16 14.09 6.93 -13.86
CA ARG A 16 15.46 7.13 -13.32
C ARG A 16 16.58 6.39 -14.03
N LEU A 17 16.33 5.65 -15.11
CA LEU A 17 17.38 4.93 -15.85
C LEU A 17 18.46 5.84 -16.49
N ARG A 18 18.41 7.19 -16.41
CA ARG A 18 19.32 8.06 -17.19
C ARG A 18 19.79 9.38 -16.58
N ARG A 19 19.68 9.66 -15.27
CA ARG A 19 20.30 10.90 -14.72
C ARG A 19 21.11 10.66 -13.46
N SER A 20 22.41 10.54 -13.68
CA SER A 20 23.49 10.63 -12.70
C SER A 20 23.32 11.89 -11.83
N GLY A 21 23.29 11.72 -10.49
CA GLY A 21 23.38 12.85 -9.55
C GLY A 21 22.53 12.81 -8.27
N THR A 22 21.83 11.72 -7.96
CA THR A 22 21.11 11.57 -6.67
C THR A 22 21.98 10.83 -5.64
N PRO A 23 21.91 11.09 -4.31
CA PRO A 23 22.79 10.46 -3.30
C PRO A 23 22.66 8.95 -3.17
N LEU A 24 21.62 8.37 -3.76
CA LEU A 24 21.51 6.94 -4.05
C LEU A 24 21.59 6.82 -5.56
N GLY A 25 22.46 5.95 -6.06
CA GLY A 25 22.57 5.66 -7.50
C GLY A 25 21.27 5.10 -8.09
N ASP A 26 21.37 4.42 -9.23
CA ASP A 26 20.25 3.83 -9.98
C ASP A 26 19.58 2.63 -9.26
N VAL A 27 19.13 2.82 -8.01
CA VAL A 27 18.48 1.78 -7.19
C VAL A 27 17.05 1.53 -7.69
N THR A 28 16.76 0.28 -8.00
CA THR A 28 15.45 -0.22 -8.43
C THR A 28 14.50 -0.45 -7.24
N LEU A 29 13.20 -0.59 -7.49
CA LEU A 29 12.26 -0.97 -6.42
C LEU A 29 12.55 -2.35 -5.84
N ASP A 30 13.05 -3.28 -6.66
CA ASP A 30 13.41 -4.62 -6.21
C ASP A 30 14.63 -4.56 -5.27
N GLU A 31 15.65 -3.77 -5.59
CA GLU A 31 16.78 -3.56 -4.68
C GLU A 31 16.35 -2.88 -3.38
N LEU A 32 15.42 -1.93 -3.44
CA LEU A 32 14.86 -1.32 -2.22
C LEU A 32 14.01 -2.33 -1.42
N ALA A 33 13.22 -3.18 -2.08
CA ALA A 33 12.50 -4.27 -1.43
C ALA A 33 13.46 -5.27 -0.77
N ALA A 34 14.57 -5.61 -1.43
CA ALA A 34 15.61 -6.47 -0.88
C ALA A 34 16.30 -5.81 0.33
N TRP A 35 16.58 -4.51 0.28
CA TRP A 35 17.08 -3.76 1.44
C TRP A 35 16.11 -3.83 2.63
N CYS A 36 14.80 -3.86 2.37
CA CYS A 36 13.77 -3.96 3.41
C CYS A 36 13.72 -5.34 4.10
N LEU A 37 14.43 -6.37 3.61
CA LEU A 37 14.49 -7.71 4.26
C LEU A 37 15.04 -7.64 5.70
N ARG A 38 15.72 -6.56 6.06
CA ARG A 38 16.16 -6.27 7.44
C ARG A 38 15.01 -6.10 8.44
N TYR A 39 13.79 -5.84 7.97
CA TYR A 39 12.60 -5.65 8.81
C TYR A 39 11.75 -6.91 8.93
N ALA A 40 11.70 -7.72 7.86
CA ALA A 40 10.93 -8.95 7.82
C ALA A 40 11.42 -9.86 6.67
N PRO A 41 11.23 -11.18 6.78
CA PRO A 41 11.73 -12.12 5.76
C PRO A 41 10.96 -12.09 4.43
N LEU A 42 9.82 -11.39 4.37
CA LEU A 42 8.99 -11.29 3.16
C LEU A 42 8.79 -9.83 2.80
N THR A 43 9.44 -9.42 1.71
CA THR A 43 9.28 -8.10 1.10
C THR A 43 9.01 -8.24 -0.38
N ALA A 44 8.28 -7.27 -0.94
CA ALA A 44 7.88 -7.27 -2.35
C ALA A 44 7.89 -5.83 -2.88
N ALA A 45 8.25 -5.65 -4.14
CA ALA A 45 8.00 -4.37 -4.82
C ALA A 45 6.48 -4.13 -4.94
N ASP A 46 6.08 -2.87 -4.81
CA ASP A 46 4.72 -2.37 -5.09
C ASP A 46 4.83 -1.27 -6.17
N PRO A 47 5.05 -1.65 -7.44
CA PRO A 47 5.22 -0.67 -8.52
C PRO A 47 4.01 0.27 -8.66
N PRO A 48 4.23 1.52 -9.08
CA PRO A 48 5.50 2.06 -9.60
C PRO A 48 6.41 2.69 -8.55
N ASP A 49 5.97 2.83 -7.30
CA ASP A 49 6.53 3.78 -6.34
C ASP A 49 6.45 3.32 -4.87
N GLY A 50 6.49 2.00 -4.64
CA GLY A 50 6.38 1.49 -3.27
C GLY A 50 7.00 0.11 -3.04
N VAL A 51 6.97 -0.29 -1.78
CA VAL A 51 7.42 -1.59 -1.27
C VAL A 51 6.40 -2.08 -0.25
N TRP A 52 6.15 -3.39 -0.25
CA TRP A 52 5.42 -4.10 0.79
C TRP A 52 6.37 -4.91 1.66
N ILE A 53 6.11 -4.92 2.97
CA ILE A 53 6.84 -5.70 3.96
C ILE A 53 5.78 -6.46 4.79
N ASP A 54 5.80 -7.79 4.75
CA ASP A 54 4.97 -8.60 5.65
C ASP A 54 5.62 -8.62 7.03
N ALA A 55 5.28 -7.63 7.85
CA ALA A 55 5.83 -7.43 9.20
C ALA A 55 5.23 -8.39 10.25
N THR A 56 4.48 -9.41 9.83
CA THR A 56 3.85 -10.37 10.73
C THR A 56 4.90 -11.04 11.60
N GLY A 57 4.82 -10.81 12.92
CA GLY A 57 5.74 -11.39 13.89
C GLY A 57 7.07 -10.66 14.03
N CYS A 58 7.39 -9.65 13.20
CA CYS A 58 8.69 -8.98 13.23
C CYS A 58 8.68 -7.62 13.96
N ALA A 59 7.53 -6.95 14.02
CA ALA A 59 7.42 -5.60 14.59
C ALA A 59 7.93 -5.45 16.04
N HIS A 60 7.89 -6.52 16.85
CA HIS A 60 8.35 -6.50 18.24
C HIS A 60 9.86 -6.20 18.38
N LEU A 61 10.66 -6.53 17.35
CA LEU A 61 12.10 -6.26 17.31
C LEU A 61 12.42 -4.76 17.26
N PHE A 62 11.42 -3.92 17.00
CA PHE A 62 11.52 -2.48 16.85
C PHE A 62 10.66 -1.72 17.87
N GLY A 63 10.26 -2.37 18.97
CA GLY A 63 9.35 -1.76 19.96
C GLY A 63 7.89 -1.67 19.49
N GLY A 64 7.52 -2.48 18.48
CA GLY A 64 6.17 -2.53 17.92
C GLY A 64 6.07 -1.88 16.54
N GLU A 65 4.87 -1.90 15.97
CA GLU A 65 4.61 -1.45 14.59
C GLU A 65 4.95 0.03 14.39
N ALA A 66 4.70 0.88 15.39
CA ALA A 66 5.05 2.29 15.33
C ALA A 66 6.56 2.54 15.32
N GLY A 67 7.32 1.80 16.15
CA GLY A 67 8.77 1.92 16.18
C GLY A 67 9.43 1.33 14.93
N MET A 68 8.88 0.25 14.36
CA MET A 68 9.30 -0.25 13.04
C MET A 68 9.09 0.79 11.94
N LEU A 69 7.93 1.46 11.90
CA LEU A 69 7.67 2.52 10.93
C LEU A 69 8.65 3.69 11.09
N ALA A 70 8.92 4.12 12.33
CA ALA A 70 9.85 5.21 12.61
C ALA A 70 11.28 4.87 12.15
N ASP A 71 11.82 3.70 12.53
CA ASP A 71 13.17 3.28 12.09
C ASP A 71 13.25 3.19 10.55
N LEU A 72 12.20 2.67 9.90
CA LEU A 72 12.09 2.59 8.45
C LEU A 72 12.14 3.97 7.79
N THR A 73 11.26 4.89 8.18
CA THR A 73 11.19 6.22 7.57
C THR A 73 12.40 7.08 7.89
N ASP A 74 12.98 6.97 9.09
CA ASP A 74 14.14 7.75 9.51
C ASP A 74 15.41 7.33 8.76
N ARG A 75 15.59 6.03 8.47
CA ARG A 75 16.71 5.55 7.66
C ARG A 75 16.61 6.01 6.21
N LEU A 76 15.43 5.94 5.62
CA LEU A 76 15.20 6.40 4.25
C LEU A 76 15.39 7.91 4.15
N THR A 77 14.88 8.67 5.13
CA THR A 77 15.07 10.12 5.20
C THR A 77 16.55 10.49 5.30
N ARG A 78 17.33 9.80 6.17
CA ARG A 78 18.79 10.00 6.26
C ARG A 78 19.54 9.63 4.98
N ALA A 79 18.98 8.74 4.16
CA ALA A 79 19.50 8.39 2.84
C ALA A 79 19.01 9.35 1.73
N GLY A 80 18.25 10.40 2.07
CA GLY A 80 17.71 11.36 1.11
C GLY A 80 16.50 10.87 0.32
N ILE A 81 15.82 9.81 0.77
CA ILE A 81 14.57 9.32 0.19
C ILE A 81 13.39 9.85 1.01
N ASP A 82 12.52 10.64 0.37
CA ASP A 82 11.20 10.95 0.92
C ASP A 82 10.31 9.70 0.86
N ALA A 83 9.82 9.27 2.00
CA ALA A 83 9.03 8.05 2.13
C ALA A 83 7.94 8.20 3.18
N ARG A 84 6.76 7.65 2.88
CA ARG A 84 5.59 7.62 3.75
C ARG A 84 5.19 6.17 3.95
N ALA A 85 4.76 5.80 5.14
CA ALA A 85 4.46 4.40 5.42
C ALA A 85 3.21 4.23 6.29
N ALA A 86 2.51 3.13 6.07
CA ALA A 86 1.40 2.70 6.91
C ALA A 86 1.42 1.19 7.14
N VAL A 87 0.90 0.75 8.29
CA VAL A 87 0.70 -0.67 8.61
C VAL A 87 -0.78 -0.99 8.73
N ALA A 88 -1.23 -2.06 8.08
CA ALA A 88 -2.60 -2.55 8.17
C ALA A 88 -2.68 -4.08 8.10
N ASP A 89 -3.89 -4.64 8.21
CA ASP A 89 -4.11 -6.09 8.21
C ASP A 89 -3.98 -6.72 6.80
N THR A 90 -4.01 -5.91 5.74
CA THR A 90 -3.94 -6.35 4.34
C THR A 90 -2.98 -5.49 3.51
N PRO A 91 -2.38 -6.01 2.43
CA PRO A 91 -1.57 -5.20 1.52
C PRO A 91 -2.38 -4.07 0.88
N GLY A 92 -3.63 -4.35 0.48
CA GLY A 92 -4.59 -3.35 0.01
C GLY A 92 -4.82 -2.20 0.97
N ALA A 93 -5.07 -2.49 2.24
CA ALA A 93 -5.29 -1.46 3.23
C ALA A 93 -4.02 -0.67 3.54
N ALA A 94 -2.88 -1.34 3.65
CA ALA A 94 -1.60 -0.68 3.91
C ALA A 94 -1.24 0.29 2.77
N HIS A 95 -1.37 -0.16 1.52
CA HIS A 95 -1.15 0.66 0.32
C HIS A 95 -2.08 1.89 0.29
N ALA A 96 -3.38 1.67 0.50
CA ALA A 96 -4.37 2.74 0.50
C ALA A 96 -4.06 3.79 1.57
N MET A 97 -3.69 3.35 2.77
CA MET A 97 -3.38 4.24 3.90
C MET A 97 -2.05 4.98 3.73
N ALA A 98 -1.04 4.35 3.14
CA ALA A 98 0.25 5.00 2.87
C ALA A 98 0.13 6.14 1.86
N ARG A 99 -0.79 6.04 0.89
CA ARG A 99 -0.95 7.01 -0.21
C ARG A 99 -2.07 8.04 0.01
N TYR A 100 -3.18 7.63 0.61
CA TYR A 100 -4.41 8.44 0.69
C TYR A 100 -4.89 8.69 2.12
N GLY A 101 -4.39 7.93 3.09
CA GLY A 101 -4.84 7.99 4.47
C GLY A 101 -3.91 8.78 5.38
N ARG A 102 -4.20 8.69 6.68
CA ARG A 102 -3.26 9.09 7.71
C ARG A 102 -2.19 8.00 7.82
N HIS A 103 -0.95 8.35 7.49
CA HIS A 103 0.20 7.45 7.64
C HIS A 103 0.29 6.93 9.08
N GLY A 104 0.99 5.81 9.28
CA GLY A 104 1.14 5.18 10.59
C GLY A 104 0.39 3.85 10.74
N VAL A 105 0.07 3.49 11.98
CA VAL A 105 -0.50 2.18 12.30
C VAL A 105 -2.02 2.23 12.27
N VAL A 106 -2.63 1.44 11.38
CA VAL A 106 -4.06 1.12 11.45
C VAL A 106 -4.25 0.03 12.51
N PRO A 107 -5.08 0.25 13.55
CA PRO A 107 -5.37 -0.78 14.53
C PRO A 107 -5.91 -2.06 13.89
N ARG A 108 -5.56 -3.20 14.48
CA ARG A 108 -6.09 -4.50 14.03
C ARG A 108 -7.62 -4.48 14.06
N GLY A 109 -8.24 -5.00 13.00
CA GLY A 109 -9.70 -5.05 12.87
C GLY A 109 -10.34 -3.71 12.49
N ALA A 110 -9.60 -2.60 12.46
CA ALA A 110 -10.11 -1.28 12.06
C ALA A 110 -10.01 -1.02 10.55
N THR A 111 -9.60 -2.02 9.75
CA THR A 111 -9.35 -1.88 8.30
C THR A 111 -10.52 -1.24 7.55
N ALA A 112 -11.75 -1.76 7.72
CA ALA A 112 -12.91 -1.21 7.02
C ALA A 112 -13.21 0.24 7.41
N GLN A 113 -13.08 0.57 8.70
CA GLN A 113 -13.29 1.92 9.22
C GLN A 113 -12.23 2.90 8.69
N ALA A 114 -10.96 2.49 8.66
CA ALA A 114 -9.85 3.30 8.19
C ALA A 114 -9.95 3.58 6.68
N LEU A 115 -10.41 2.61 5.89
CA LEU A 115 -10.57 2.77 4.45
C LEU A 115 -11.85 3.52 4.05
N ALA A 116 -12.91 3.44 4.85
CA ALA A 116 -14.21 4.03 4.51
C ALA A 116 -14.17 5.49 4.01
N PRO A 117 -13.41 6.43 4.61
CA PRO A 117 -13.36 7.82 4.14
C PRO A 117 -12.49 8.03 2.89
N LEU A 118 -11.65 7.06 2.51
CA LEU A 118 -10.70 7.21 1.41
C LEU A 118 -11.39 7.22 0.04
N PRO A 119 -10.82 7.90 -0.97
CA PRO A 119 -11.33 7.84 -2.33
C PRO A 119 -11.20 6.44 -2.93
N VAL A 120 -12.07 6.07 -3.86
CA VAL A 120 -12.00 4.76 -4.56
C VAL A 120 -10.69 4.55 -5.34
N ALA A 121 -9.97 5.62 -5.68
CA ALA A 121 -8.63 5.57 -6.26
C ALA A 121 -7.61 4.85 -5.36
N ALA A 122 -7.86 4.81 -4.04
CA ALA A 122 -7.01 4.11 -3.08
C ALA A 122 -7.02 2.58 -3.26
N LEU A 123 -7.96 2.02 -4.02
CA LEU A 123 -8.10 0.58 -4.27
C LEU A 123 -7.26 0.07 -5.46
N ARG A 124 -6.27 0.85 -5.94
CA ARG A 124 -5.42 0.49 -7.10
C ARG A 124 -6.23 0.12 -8.34
N LEU A 125 -7.26 0.92 -8.59
CA LEU A 125 -8.13 0.76 -9.76
C LEU A 125 -7.48 1.44 -10.97
N ALA A 126 -7.83 0.98 -12.17
CA ALA A 126 -7.54 1.74 -13.38
C ALA A 126 -8.13 3.15 -13.27
N PRO A 127 -7.42 4.21 -13.70
CA PRO A 127 -7.89 5.59 -13.59
C PRO A 127 -9.29 5.82 -14.17
N GLU A 128 -9.61 5.14 -15.28
CA GLU A 128 -10.89 5.21 -15.97
C GLU A 128 -12.01 4.62 -15.12
N THR A 129 -11.75 3.51 -14.43
CA THR A 129 -12.70 2.87 -13.50
C THR A 129 -12.96 3.76 -12.29
N ALA A 130 -11.92 4.34 -11.69
CA ALA A 130 -12.07 5.28 -10.57
C ALA A 130 -12.87 6.53 -10.98
N ALA A 131 -12.59 7.10 -12.16
CA ALA A 131 -13.32 8.23 -12.70
C ALA A 131 -14.79 7.89 -13.00
N ALA A 132 -15.06 6.69 -13.54
CA ALA A 132 -16.41 6.23 -13.82
C ALA A 132 -17.23 6.00 -12.54
N LEU A 133 -16.63 5.44 -11.48
CA LEU A 133 -17.27 5.31 -10.15
C LEU A 133 -17.63 6.67 -9.57
N ARG A 134 -16.72 7.65 -9.64
CA ARG A 134 -16.99 9.04 -9.23
C ARG A 134 -18.18 9.66 -9.96
N ARG A 135 -18.29 9.46 -11.28
CA ARG A 135 -19.44 9.95 -12.08
C ARG A 135 -20.78 9.31 -11.66
N LEU A 136 -20.75 8.15 -10.99
CA LEU A 136 -21.94 7.51 -10.42
C LEU A 136 -22.18 7.88 -8.95
N GLY A 137 -21.43 8.84 -8.39
CA GLY A 137 -21.51 9.22 -6.99
C GLY A 137 -20.80 8.27 -6.01
N LEU A 138 -20.11 7.24 -6.51
CA LEU A 138 -19.33 6.29 -5.70
C LEU A 138 -17.89 6.80 -5.53
N GLU A 139 -17.73 7.87 -4.76
CA GLU A 139 -16.42 8.51 -4.61
C GLU A 139 -15.52 7.87 -3.54
N ARG A 140 -16.13 7.28 -2.50
CA ARG A 140 -15.43 6.76 -1.32
C ARG A 140 -15.53 5.24 -1.21
N VAL A 141 -14.49 4.63 -0.64
CA VAL A 141 -14.43 3.18 -0.42
C VAL A 141 -15.61 2.70 0.44
N GLY A 142 -16.01 3.45 1.47
CA GLY A 142 -17.13 3.09 2.32
C GLY A 142 -18.46 2.99 1.55
N ALA A 143 -18.72 3.96 0.67
CA ALA A 143 -19.92 3.96 -0.17
C ALA A 143 -19.91 2.79 -1.18
N LEU A 144 -18.74 2.53 -1.78
CA LEU A 144 -18.54 1.38 -2.67
C LEU A 144 -18.73 0.05 -1.93
N ALA A 145 -18.26 -0.06 -0.69
CA ALA A 145 -18.35 -1.27 0.12
C ALA A 145 -19.79 -1.65 0.49
N THR A 146 -20.69 -0.66 0.56
CA THR A 146 -22.13 -0.85 0.83
C THR A 146 -22.98 -0.97 -0.44
N ALA A 147 -22.43 -0.66 -1.61
CA ALA A 147 -23.18 -0.65 -2.86
C ALA A 147 -23.53 -2.09 -3.33
N PRO A 148 -24.65 -2.26 -4.06
CA PRO A 148 -25.04 -3.57 -4.59
C PRO A 148 -23.95 -4.17 -5.49
N ARG A 149 -23.46 -5.37 -5.14
CA ARG A 149 -22.31 -6.00 -5.82
C ARG A 149 -22.61 -6.44 -7.25
N ALA A 150 -23.79 -7.00 -7.52
CA ALA A 150 -24.11 -7.55 -8.84
C ALA A 150 -24.13 -6.48 -9.97
N PRO A 151 -24.75 -5.30 -9.80
CA PRO A 151 -24.66 -4.22 -10.79
C PRO A 151 -23.23 -3.71 -11.00
N LEU A 152 -22.41 -3.64 -9.93
CA LEU A 152 -21.02 -3.23 -10.03
C LEU A 152 -20.19 -4.23 -10.84
N ALA A 153 -20.31 -5.51 -10.55
CA ALA A 153 -19.61 -6.57 -11.28
C ALA A 153 -19.99 -6.57 -12.77
N ARG A 154 -21.28 -6.39 -13.10
CA ARG A 154 -21.75 -6.34 -14.47
C ARG A 154 -21.20 -5.13 -15.24
N ARG A 155 -21.02 -3.98 -14.57
CA ARG A 155 -20.59 -2.73 -15.21
C ARG A 155 -19.07 -2.56 -15.29
N PHE A 156 -18.36 -2.94 -14.22
CA PHE A 156 -16.92 -2.69 -14.06
C PHE A 156 -16.07 -3.96 -14.12
N GLY A 157 -16.71 -5.12 -14.28
CA GLY A 157 -16.05 -6.41 -14.22
C GLY A 157 -15.71 -6.87 -12.80
N PRO A 158 -15.20 -8.10 -12.66
CA PRO A 158 -14.87 -8.68 -11.36
C PRO A 158 -13.68 -7.99 -10.68
N GLY A 159 -12.75 -7.39 -11.44
CA GLY A 159 -11.52 -6.79 -10.91
C GLY A 159 -11.75 -5.69 -9.87
N LEU A 160 -12.82 -4.89 -10.01
CA LEU A 160 -13.21 -3.90 -9.01
C LEU A 160 -13.52 -4.55 -7.66
N LEU A 161 -14.34 -5.61 -7.67
CA LEU A 161 -14.73 -6.32 -6.46
C LEU A 161 -13.55 -7.07 -5.86
N THR A 162 -12.68 -7.66 -6.68
CA THR A 162 -11.43 -8.28 -6.22
C THR A 162 -10.57 -7.28 -5.44
N ARG A 163 -10.33 -6.08 -5.98
CA ARG A 163 -9.52 -5.06 -5.29
C ARG A 163 -10.16 -4.58 -3.99
N LEU A 164 -11.48 -4.39 -4.00
CA LEU A 164 -12.23 -4.04 -2.80
C LEU A 164 -12.14 -5.13 -1.72
N ASP A 165 -12.33 -6.39 -2.11
CA ASP A 165 -12.32 -7.53 -1.19
C ASP A 165 -10.91 -7.79 -0.64
N GLN A 166 -9.86 -7.62 -1.46
CA GLN A 166 -8.47 -7.67 -1.01
C GLN A 166 -8.16 -6.58 0.02
N ALA A 167 -8.55 -5.33 -0.27
CA ALA A 167 -8.34 -4.22 0.66
C ALA A 167 -9.08 -4.42 1.98
N LEU A 168 -10.31 -4.93 1.95
CA LEU A 168 -11.14 -5.20 3.13
C LEU A 168 -10.81 -6.54 3.83
N GLY A 169 -9.88 -7.32 3.32
CA GLY A 169 -9.47 -8.62 3.90
C GLY A 169 -10.48 -9.74 3.72
N ARG A 170 -11.41 -9.61 2.76
CA ARG A 170 -12.40 -10.63 2.37
C ARG A 170 -11.85 -11.60 1.32
N ALA A 171 -10.77 -11.23 0.63
CA ALA A 171 -10.05 -12.07 -0.30
C ALA A 171 -8.54 -11.98 -0.03
N PRO A 172 -7.77 -13.06 -0.22
CA PRO A 172 -6.32 -13.01 -0.08
C PRO A 172 -5.68 -12.18 -1.19
N GLU A 173 -4.60 -11.49 -0.84
CA GLU A 173 -3.68 -10.84 -1.78
C GLU A 173 -2.27 -11.35 -1.47
N PRO A 174 -1.77 -12.36 -2.21
CA PRO A 174 -0.42 -12.86 -2.03
C PRO A 174 0.59 -11.79 -2.44
N LEU A 175 1.71 -11.75 -1.71
CA LEU A 175 2.87 -10.94 -2.07
C LEU A 175 3.83 -11.83 -2.85
N THR A 176 4.39 -11.33 -3.95
CA THR A 176 5.49 -11.98 -4.66
C THR A 176 6.80 -11.50 -4.06
N PRO A 177 7.54 -12.32 -3.30
CA PRO A 177 8.77 -11.89 -2.67
C PRO A 177 9.84 -11.53 -3.69
N VAL A 178 10.76 -10.64 -3.33
CA VAL A 178 11.89 -10.23 -4.19
C VAL A 178 13.02 -11.28 -4.29
N LEU A 179 12.92 -12.36 -3.52
CA LEU A 179 13.85 -13.50 -3.51
C LEU A 179 13.10 -14.81 -3.73
#